data_AF-A0A7S3I0I6-F1
#
_entry.id   AF-A0A7S3I0I6-F1
#
_cell.length_a   1.000
_cell.length_b   1.000
_cell.length_c   1.000
_cell.angle_alpha   90.00
_cell.angle_beta   90.00
_cell.angle_gamma   90.00
#
_symmetry.space_group_name_H-M   'P 1'
#
loop_
_entity.id
_entity.type
_entity.pdbx_description
1 polymer ?
#
loop_
_entity_poly.entity_id
_entity_poly.type
_entity_poly.pdbx_seq_one_letter_code
_entity_poly.pdbx_strand_id
1 'polypeptide(L)'
;PPPLAFKMMQRSFLSSMVKPSGSLRCFSTAGAIQARFEEAYQTRAASLSGKPAQKKDPQDKTNYGKGYYADKLSQMKEGYKHPYHSAEHPISFSYYYYMKTLFE
;
A
#
# COMPACT_ATOMS: atom_id res chain seq x y z
N PRO A 1 36.21 -51.86 34.35
CA PRO A 1 35.74 -51.31 35.65
C PRO A 1 34.37 -50.64 35.45
N PRO A 2 33.29 -51.07 36.15
CA PRO A 2 31.99 -50.39 36.15
C PRO A 2 31.89 -49.41 37.35
N PRO A 3 30.70 -48.90 37.74
CA PRO A 3 29.96 -47.76 37.17
C PRO A 3 29.61 -46.69 38.25
N LEU A 4 29.21 -45.45 37.93
CA LEU A 4 28.43 -44.64 38.88
C LEU A 4 27.51 -43.62 38.19
N ALA A 5 26.25 -43.68 38.60
CA ALA A 5 25.12 -42.90 38.14
C ALA A 5 25.23 -41.41 38.47
N PHE A 6 24.74 -40.54 37.58
CA PHE A 6 24.30 -39.20 37.97
C PHE A 6 22.80 -39.03 37.72
N LYS A 7 22.18 -38.61 38.81
CA LYS A 7 20.77 -38.49 39.15
C LYS A 7 20.34 -37.07 38.85
N MET A 8 19.16 -36.85 38.26
CA MET A 8 18.16 -35.83 38.67
C MET A 8 17.04 -35.80 37.63
N MET A 9 15.88 -36.40 37.91
CA MET A 9 14.80 -35.89 38.77
C MET A 9 13.80 -35.05 37.96
N GLN A 10 12.70 -35.72 37.63
CA GLN A 10 11.43 -35.14 37.20
C GLN A 10 10.97 -34.05 38.19
N ARG A 11 10.44 -32.95 37.66
CA ARG A 11 9.53 -32.02 38.36
C ARG A 11 8.44 -31.61 37.36
N SER A 12 7.28 -32.27 37.45
CA SER A 12 6.02 -31.73 38.00
C SER A 12 5.33 -30.78 37.01
N PHE A 13 4.30 -31.22 36.28
CA PHE A 13 2.88 -31.19 36.69
C PHE A 13 2.46 -29.85 37.30
N LEU A 14 1.40 -29.27 36.71
CA LEU A 14 0.55 -28.17 37.22
C LEU A 14 1.03 -26.73 36.96
N SER A 15 0.58 -26.17 35.83
CA SER A 15 -0.09 -24.86 35.87
C SER A 15 -1.18 -24.80 34.81
N SER A 16 -2.26 -25.51 35.10
CA SER A 16 -3.56 -25.28 34.47
C SER A 16 -4.12 -23.94 34.95
N MET A 17 -4.83 -23.25 34.06
CA MET A 17 -5.74 -22.14 34.36
C MET A 17 -5.11 -20.84 34.86
N VAL A 18 -4.76 -19.98 33.90
CA VAL A 18 -5.04 -18.54 34.06
C VAL A 18 -5.94 -18.13 32.91
N LYS A 19 -7.27 -18.17 33.15
CA LYS A 19 -8.22 -17.37 32.37
C LYS A 19 -7.87 -15.90 32.66
N PRO A 20 -7.70 -15.02 31.66
CA PRO A 20 -7.65 -13.59 31.93
C PRO A 20 -9.06 -13.15 32.33
N SER A 21 -9.30 -13.11 33.64
CA SER A 21 -10.43 -12.42 34.23
C SER A 21 -10.29 -10.92 34.00
N GLY A 22 -11.32 -10.32 33.41
CA GLY A 22 -11.75 -8.97 33.73
C GLY A 22 -10.76 -7.84 33.43
N SER A 23 -11.01 -7.19 32.29
CA SER A 23 -10.59 -5.82 31.98
C SER A 23 -10.68 -4.88 33.19
N LEU A 24 -9.57 -4.66 33.87
CA LEU A 24 -9.36 -3.52 34.76
C LEU A 24 -8.87 -2.35 33.89
N ARG A 25 -9.80 -1.44 33.63
CA ARG A 25 -9.60 -0.20 32.87
C ARG A 25 -8.55 0.65 33.58
N CYS A 26 -7.33 0.70 33.05
CA CYS A 26 -6.37 1.74 33.40
C CYS A 26 -6.78 3.05 32.70
N PHE A 27 -7.37 3.98 33.46
CA PHE A 27 -7.67 5.36 33.04
C PHE A 27 -6.39 6.19 32.97
N SER A 28 -5.47 5.81 32.09
CA SER A 28 -4.30 6.59 31.70
C SER A 28 -4.35 6.73 30.19
N THR A 29 -4.38 7.97 29.69
CA THR A 29 -4.38 8.25 28.24
C THR A 29 -3.19 7.61 27.55
N ALA A 30 -2.02 7.56 28.21
CA ALA A 30 -0.82 6.91 27.70
C ALA A 30 -0.97 5.38 27.59
N GLY A 31 -1.58 4.73 28.59
CA GLY A 31 -1.82 3.28 28.58
C GLY A 31 -2.86 2.87 27.54
N ALA A 32 -3.89 3.68 27.35
CA ALA A 32 -4.90 3.47 26.31
C ALA A 32 -4.30 3.61 24.90
N ILE A 33 -3.39 4.57 24.69
CA ILE A 33 -2.70 4.75 23.41
C ILE A 33 -1.80 3.54 23.12
N GLN A 34 -0.99 3.09 24.09
CA GLN A 34 -0.13 1.90 23.91
C GLN A 34 -0.95 0.65 23.58
N ALA A 35 -2.05 0.41 24.29
CA ALA A 35 -2.92 -0.74 24.01
C ALA A 35 -3.53 -0.69 22.60
N ARG A 36 -3.93 0.50 22.11
CA ARG A 36 -4.43 0.67 20.74
C ARG A 36 -3.34 0.44 19.70
N PHE A 37 -2.11 0.84 19.97
CA PHE A 37 -0.97 0.58 19.09
C PHE A 37 -0.62 -0.91 19.04
N GLU A 38 -0.62 -1.60 20.17
CA GLU A 38 -0.35 -3.04 20.22
C GLU A 38 -1.45 -3.85 19.51
N GLU A 39 -2.72 -3.48 19.70
CA GLU A 39 -3.87 -4.08 18.99
C GLU A 39 -3.75 -3.86 17.46
N ALA A 40 -3.43 -2.64 17.03
CA ALA A 40 -3.21 -2.31 15.62
C ALA A 40 -1.98 -3.04 15.02
N TYR A 41 -0.93 -3.24 15.82
CA TYR A 41 0.25 -3.97 15.39
C TYR A 41 -0.06 -5.46 15.24
N GLN A 42 -0.76 -6.07 16.19
CA GLN A 42 -1.13 -7.49 16.13
C GLN A 42 -2.10 -7.78 14.97
N THR A 43 -3.07 -6.90 14.72
CA THR A 43 -3.99 -7.03 13.57
C THR A 43 -3.25 -6.89 12.23
N ARG A 44 -2.25 -6.00 12.13
CA ARG A 44 -1.40 -5.89 10.94
C ARG A 44 -0.46 -7.08 10.77
N ALA A 45 0.14 -7.56 11.85
CA ALA A 45 0.99 -8.75 11.84
C ALA A 45 0.19 -10.01 11.48
N ALA A 46 -1.05 -10.13 11.98
CA ALA A 46 -1.96 -11.23 11.64
C ALA A 46 -2.51 -11.15 10.21
N SER A 47 -2.67 -9.95 9.63
CA SER A 47 -3.06 -9.80 8.23
C SER A 47 -1.89 -9.99 7.25
N LEU A 48 -0.65 -9.71 7.69
CA LEU A 48 0.58 -9.95 6.92
C LEU A 48 1.14 -11.38 7.07
N SER A 49 0.66 -12.16 8.05
CA SER A 49 1.04 -13.58 8.21
C SER A 49 0.40 -14.48 7.14
N GLY A 50 -0.61 -13.96 6.43
CA GLY A 50 -1.06 -14.50 5.14
C GLY A 50 -0.19 -13.95 4.03
N LYS A 51 0.65 -14.81 3.44
CA LYS A 51 1.49 -14.64 2.22
C LYS A 51 1.70 -13.20 1.74
N PRO A 52 2.94 -12.68 1.65
CA PRO A 52 3.19 -11.35 1.11
C PRO A 52 2.47 -11.23 -0.22
N ALA A 53 1.66 -10.18 -0.39
CA ALA A 53 0.91 -9.93 -1.62
C ALA A 53 1.89 -10.08 -2.77
N GLN A 54 1.82 -11.21 -3.47
CA GLN A 54 2.74 -11.47 -4.57
C GLN A 54 2.41 -10.40 -5.58
N LYS A 55 3.33 -9.43 -5.74
CA LYS A 55 3.29 -8.54 -6.89
C LYS A 55 3.20 -9.47 -8.07
N LYS A 56 2.06 -9.48 -8.75
CA LYS A 56 1.89 -10.30 -9.94
C LYS A 56 2.90 -9.75 -10.91
N ASP A 57 3.98 -10.50 -11.10
CA ASP A 57 4.91 -10.23 -12.17
C ASP A 57 4.08 -10.11 -13.46
N PRO A 58 4.38 -9.13 -14.32
CA PRO A 58 3.74 -9.03 -15.62
C PRO A 58 3.77 -10.39 -16.30
N GLN A 59 2.59 -10.93 -16.64
CA GLN A 59 2.43 -12.27 -17.23
C GLN A 59 3.29 -12.43 -18.48
N ASP A 60 3.41 -11.38 -19.29
CA ASP A 60 4.30 -11.33 -20.44
C ASP A 60 5.51 -10.42 -20.18
N LYS A 61 6.60 -11.02 -19.70
CA LYS A 61 7.91 -10.34 -19.56
C LYS A 61 8.48 -9.93 -20.92
N THR A 62 8.13 -10.64 -21.99
CA THR A 62 8.59 -10.42 -23.38
C THR A 62 8.00 -9.17 -24.04
N ASN A 63 6.77 -8.82 -23.67
CA ASN A 63 6.04 -7.66 -24.17
C ASN A 63 6.13 -6.45 -23.22
N TYR A 64 6.79 -6.61 -22.07
CA TYR A 64 6.93 -5.55 -21.09
C TYR A 64 7.65 -4.34 -21.70
N GLY A 65 6.94 -3.20 -21.76
CA GLY A 65 7.43 -1.95 -22.36
C GLY A 65 7.20 -1.81 -23.88
N LYS A 66 6.73 -2.86 -24.58
CA LYS A 66 6.38 -2.77 -26.01
C LYS A 66 4.91 -2.42 -26.17
N GLY A 67 4.58 -1.51 -27.09
CA GLY A 67 3.19 -1.17 -27.45
C GLY A 67 2.37 -0.44 -26.39
N TYR A 68 2.81 -0.38 -25.13
CA TYR A 68 2.08 0.25 -24.02
C TYR A 68 1.60 1.67 -24.35
N TYR A 69 2.50 2.51 -24.88
CA TYR A 69 2.11 3.87 -25.26
C TYR A 69 1.19 3.90 -26.47
N ALA A 70 1.39 3.03 -27.47
CA ALA A 70 0.53 2.99 -28.66
C ALA A 70 -0.92 2.61 -28.29
N ASP A 71 -1.08 1.58 -27.45
CA ASP A 71 -2.40 1.15 -26.99
C ASP A 71 -3.07 2.22 -26.13
N LYS A 72 -2.31 2.87 -25.24
CA LYS A 72 -2.86 3.93 -24.37
C LYS A 72 -3.15 5.23 -25.11
N LEU A 73 -2.37 5.58 -26.13
CA LEU A 73 -2.65 6.70 -27.02
C LEU A 73 -3.89 6.43 -27.87
N SER A 74 -4.08 5.20 -28.36
CA SER A 74 -5.29 4.82 -29.11
C SER A 74 -6.57 4.93 -28.27
N GLN A 75 -6.46 4.76 -26.95
CA GLN A 75 -7.56 4.87 -25.99
C GLN A 75 -7.72 6.28 -25.41
N MET A 76 -6.85 7.23 -25.79
CA MET A 76 -6.88 8.59 -25.27
C MET A 76 -8.03 9.37 -25.93
N LYS A 77 -9.06 9.71 -25.14
CA LYS A 77 -10.25 10.42 -25.63
C LYS A 77 -9.95 11.87 -25.98
N GLU A 78 -9.18 12.54 -25.13
CA GLU A 78 -8.90 13.97 -25.25
C GLU A 78 -7.43 14.24 -24.88
N GLY A 79 -6.79 15.10 -25.67
CA GLY A 79 -5.49 15.68 -25.31
C GLY A 79 -5.66 16.82 -24.31
N TYR A 80 -4.54 17.42 -23.89
CA TYR A 80 -4.59 18.62 -23.05
C TYR A 80 -5.29 19.77 -23.80
N LYS A 81 -6.37 20.28 -23.22
CA LYS A 81 -7.10 21.45 -23.71
C LYS A 81 -6.70 22.66 -22.88
N HIS A 82 -6.06 23.65 -23.51
CA HIS A 82 -5.62 24.85 -22.83
C HIS A 82 -6.84 25.77 -22.51
N PRO A 83 -7.07 26.19 -21.25
CA PRO A 83 -8.30 26.89 -20.83
C PRO A 83 -8.57 28.20 -21.58
N TYR A 84 -7.51 28.93 -21.92
CA TYR A 84 -7.60 30.26 -22.54
C TYR A 84 -7.31 30.25 -24.05
N HIS A 85 -7.20 29.09 -24.68
CA HIS A 85 -6.89 29.00 -26.10
C HIS A 85 -8.15 28.58 -26.87
N SER A 86 -8.61 29.44 -27.78
CA SER A 86 -9.68 29.13 -28.72
C SER A 86 -9.25 29.46 -30.15
N ALA A 87 -9.98 28.92 -31.14
CA ALA A 87 -9.70 29.19 -32.55
C ALA A 87 -9.93 30.66 -32.94
N GLU A 88 -10.85 31.33 -32.25
CA GLU A 88 -11.17 32.76 -32.41
C GLU A 88 -10.30 33.67 -31.54
N HIS A 89 -9.70 33.14 -30.47
CA HIS A 89 -8.85 33.90 -29.57
C HIS A 89 -7.59 33.07 -29.25
N PRO A 90 -6.62 33.02 -30.18
CA PRO A 90 -5.36 32.34 -29.95
C PRO A 90 -4.53 33.11 -28.92
N ILE A 91 -4.01 32.39 -27.93
CA ILE A 91 -3.13 32.96 -26.89
C ILE A 91 -1.83 33.51 -27.50
N SER A 92 -1.29 32.79 -28.48
CA SER A 92 -0.08 33.20 -29.17
C SER A 92 -0.43 34.10 -30.35
N PHE A 93 0.31 35.20 -30.45
CA PHE A 93 0.25 36.05 -31.64
C PHE A 93 0.91 35.33 -32.83
N SER A 94 0.22 35.31 -33.96
CA SER A 94 0.73 34.85 -35.25
C SER A 94 0.34 35.83 -36.34
N TYR A 95 1.29 36.18 -37.20
CA TYR A 95 1.05 37.07 -38.34
C TYR A 95 -0.08 36.55 -39.25
N TYR A 96 -0.20 35.22 -39.40
CA TYR A 96 -1.28 34.59 -40.15
C TYR A 96 -2.66 34.89 -39.57
N TYR A 97 -2.78 34.86 -38.24
CA TYR A 97 -4.04 35.16 -37.57
C TYR A 97 -4.44 36.63 -37.77
N TYR A 98 -3.45 37.52 -37.65
CA TYR A 98 -3.63 38.95 -37.90
C TYR A 98 -4.14 39.22 -39.32
N MET A 99 -3.51 38.65 -40.35
CA MET A 99 -3.95 38.80 -41.74
C MET A 99 -5.36 38.23 -41.98
N LYS A 100 -5.71 37.10 -41.33
CA LYS A 100 -7.04 36.52 -41.45
C LYS A 100 -8.14 37.48 -40.95
N THR A 101 -7.91 38.15 -39.84
CA THR A 101 -8.90 39.07 -39.23
C THR A 101 -9.02 40.43 -39.93
N LEU A 102 -8.10 40.80 -40.83
CA LEU A 102 -8.17 42.08 -41.54
C LEU A 102 -9.18 42.11 -42.70
N PHE A 103 -9.58 40.93 -43.18
CA PHE A 103 -10.46 40.76 -44.34
C PHE A 103 -11.79 40.06 -43.97
N GLU A 104 -12.10 39.98 -42.67
CA GLU A 104 -13.39 39.53 -42.15
C GLU A 104 -14.46 40.62 -42.21
#